data_AF-A0A258QQJ7-F1
#
_entry.id   AF-A0A258QQJ7-F1
#
_cell.length_a   1.000
_cell.length_b   1.000
_cell.length_c   1.000
_cell.angle_alpha   90.00
_cell.angle_beta   90.00
_cell.angle_gamma   90.00
#
_symmetry.space_group_name_H-M   'P 1'
#
loop_
_entity.id
_entity.type
_entity.pdbx_description
1 polymer ?
#
loop_
_entity_poly.entity_id
_entity_poly.type
_entity_poly.pdbx_seq_one_letter_code
_entity_poly.pdbx_strand_id
1 'polypeptide(L)'
;MRAATWRQYRAAVVYVLDLHAVADADYFHARLMERPINPVSQKDLPARTSSSKAKTLPNADMGALVDYLSKHEGRWDRLTGLWLIWGAITGLRPVEWRDVEPQRHEGEVILSVRNAKHDSQRANGPIRTVHVRHSEDALASLLDFIKELQAEQFEEVYEGCRLALRRATKTLWPRRKKQITLYSARHQFAADAKSAGLAPEVIAALMGHAVIKTHQAHYGKRRSGRGHVAVEAEAADIARVIERRAQKSLVMQDTKASSNPNRPDGFGF
;
A
#
# COMPACT_ATOMS: atom_id res chain seq x y z
N MET A 1 -21.52 -1.97 13.68
CA MET A 1 -20.94 -1.45 12.41
C MET A 1 -20.47 -0.01 12.62
N ARG A 2 -19.35 0.44 12.03
CA ARG A 2 -18.86 1.84 12.17
C ARG A 2 -19.77 2.80 11.39
N ALA A 3 -19.97 4.01 11.91
CA ALA A 3 -20.77 5.04 11.24
C ALA A 3 -20.29 5.35 9.81
N ALA A 4 -18.97 5.39 9.58
CA ALA A 4 -18.43 5.60 8.24
C ALA A 4 -18.72 4.45 7.26
N THR A 5 -18.68 3.19 7.75
CA THR A 5 -19.04 2.01 6.96
C THR A 5 -20.52 2.03 6.62
N TRP A 6 -21.40 2.37 7.58
CA TRP A 6 -22.83 2.51 7.33
C TRP A 6 -23.12 3.56 6.26
N ARG A 7 -22.51 4.75 6.35
CA ARG A 7 -22.69 5.81 5.34
C ARG A 7 -22.32 5.34 3.94
N GLN A 8 -21.22 4.61 3.80
CA GLN A 8 -20.79 4.07 2.51
C GLN A 8 -21.74 2.99 1.98
N TYR A 9 -22.16 2.06 2.84
CA TYR A 9 -23.08 0.98 2.45
C TYR A 9 -24.45 1.53 2.07
N ARG A 10 -24.97 2.49 2.85
CA ARG A 10 -26.20 3.19 2.53
C ARG A 10 -26.11 3.88 1.18
N ALA A 11 -25.05 4.67 0.94
CA ALA A 11 -24.85 5.34 -0.34
C ALA A 11 -24.74 4.35 -1.52
N ALA A 12 -24.09 3.21 -1.33
CA ALA A 12 -23.99 2.17 -2.34
C ALA A 12 -25.35 1.53 -2.65
N VAL A 13 -26.15 1.23 -1.62
CA VAL A 13 -27.50 0.67 -1.80
C VAL A 13 -28.42 1.67 -2.50
N VAL A 14 -28.42 2.93 -2.07
CA VAL A 14 -29.14 4.04 -2.72
C VAL A 14 -28.78 4.10 -4.21
N TYR A 15 -27.49 4.15 -4.51
CA TYR A 15 -27.00 4.21 -5.89
C TYR A 15 -27.45 3.02 -6.75
N VAL A 16 -27.43 1.80 -6.20
CA VAL A 16 -27.85 0.58 -6.93
C VAL A 16 -29.37 0.59 -7.16
N LEU A 17 -30.16 1.02 -6.18
CA LEU A 17 -31.62 1.15 -6.32
C LEU A 17 -31.98 2.14 -7.43
N ASP A 18 -31.29 3.29 -7.47
CA ASP A 18 -31.49 4.32 -8.48
C ASP A 18 -31.04 3.84 -9.86
N LEU A 19 -29.87 3.20 -9.96
CA LEU A 19 -29.29 2.72 -11.22
C LEU A 19 -30.18 1.68 -11.91
N HIS A 20 -30.80 0.80 -11.15
CA HIS A 20 -31.64 -0.28 -11.67
C HIS A 20 -33.13 0.05 -11.71
N ALA A 21 -33.53 1.29 -11.39
CA ALA A 21 -34.92 1.74 -11.36
C ALA A 21 -35.83 0.75 -10.64
N VAL A 22 -35.37 0.26 -9.48
CA VAL A 22 -36.09 -0.77 -8.72
C VAL A 22 -37.46 -0.23 -8.30
N ALA A 23 -38.52 -1.00 -8.53
CA ALA A 23 -39.84 -0.65 -8.04
C ALA A 23 -39.81 -0.41 -6.53
N ASP A 24 -40.50 0.63 -6.06
CA ASP A 24 -40.54 1.04 -4.65
C ASP A 24 -39.20 1.53 -4.07
N ALA A 25 -38.24 1.97 -4.89
CA ALA A 25 -36.97 2.54 -4.43
C ALA A 25 -37.14 3.62 -3.35
N ASP A 26 -38.15 4.49 -3.48
CA ASP A 26 -38.45 5.55 -2.51
C ASP A 26 -38.79 5.02 -1.11
N TYR A 27 -39.50 3.90 -1.03
CA TYR A 27 -39.79 3.24 0.24
C TYR A 27 -38.51 2.71 0.90
N PHE A 28 -37.61 2.12 0.10
CA PHE A 28 -36.32 1.66 0.60
C PHE A 28 -35.42 2.83 1.02
N HIS A 29 -35.40 3.92 0.27
CA HIS A 29 -34.69 5.16 0.60
C HIS A 29 -35.14 5.70 1.95
N ALA A 30 -36.46 5.88 2.14
CA ALA A 30 -37.04 6.36 3.39
C ALA A 30 -36.63 5.46 4.57
N ARG A 31 -36.77 4.14 4.41
CA ARG A 31 -36.44 3.16 5.46
C ARG A 31 -34.95 3.10 5.80
N LEU A 32 -34.07 3.38 4.83
CA LEU A 32 -32.62 3.50 5.05
C LEU A 32 -32.23 4.80 5.78
N MET A 33 -33.07 5.83 5.71
CA MET A 33 -32.89 7.11 6.41
C MET A 33 -33.51 7.13 7.82
N GLU A 34 -34.57 6.34 8.05
CA GLU A 34 -35.31 6.29 9.33
C GLU A 34 -34.55 5.64 10.49
N ARG A 35 -33.54 4.81 10.25
CA ARG A 35 -32.82 4.14 11.34
C ARG A 35 -31.74 5.05 11.93
N PRO A 36 -31.91 5.59 13.16
CA PRO A 36 -30.81 6.22 13.86
C PRO A 36 -29.76 5.16 14.16
N ILE A 37 -28.51 5.46 13.77
CA ILE A 37 -27.37 4.67 14.17
C ILE A 37 -27.26 4.84 15.69
N ASN A 38 -27.34 3.77 16.47
CA ASN A 38 -26.62 3.71 17.75
C ASN A 38 -25.21 3.24 17.38
N PRO A 39 -24.26 4.14 17.07
CA PRO A 39 -22.96 3.71 16.65
C PRO A 39 -22.31 3.15 17.90
N VAL A 40 -22.06 1.85 17.92
CA VAL A 40 -21.13 1.25 18.89
C VAL A 40 -19.91 2.17 18.95
N SER A 41 -19.60 2.67 20.15
CA SER A 41 -18.53 3.65 20.34
C SER A 41 -17.28 3.13 19.63
N GLN A 42 -16.51 4.03 19.03
CA GLN A 42 -15.27 3.65 18.33
C GLN A 42 -14.32 2.84 19.24
N LYS A 43 -14.43 3.03 20.56
CA LYS A 43 -13.68 2.34 21.60
C LYS A 43 -14.09 0.87 21.78
N ASP A 44 -15.36 0.55 21.52
CA ASP A 44 -15.94 -0.78 21.75
C ASP A 44 -15.89 -1.66 20.49
N LEU A 45 -15.42 -1.09 19.37
CA LEU A 45 -15.23 -1.83 18.13
C LEU A 45 -13.82 -2.45 18.08
N PRO A 46 -13.68 -3.71 17.62
CA PRO A 46 -12.37 -4.33 17.50
C PRO A 46 -11.45 -3.49 16.63
N ALA A 47 -10.21 -3.31 17.09
CA ALA A 47 -9.19 -2.57 16.37
C ALA A 47 -9.05 -3.11 14.94
N ARG A 48 -8.93 -2.22 13.94
CA ARG A 48 -8.76 -2.65 12.54
C ARG A 48 -7.53 -3.55 12.45
N THR A 49 -7.59 -4.62 11.65
CA THR A 49 -6.45 -5.53 11.42
C THR A 49 -5.18 -4.83 10.92
N SER A 50 -5.31 -3.65 10.30
CA SER A 50 -4.18 -2.81 9.87
C SER A 50 -3.60 -1.92 10.98
N SER A 51 -4.34 -1.66 12.06
CA SER A 51 -3.91 -0.79 13.17
C SER A 51 -2.95 -1.49 14.13
N SER A 52 -3.02 -2.83 14.19
CA SER A 52 -2.09 -3.70 14.92
C SER A 52 -0.81 -4.02 14.15
N LYS A 53 -0.68 -3.57 12.89
CA LYS A 53 0.55 -3.76 12.09
C LYS A 53 1.56 -2.65 12.38
N ALA A 54 2.82 -3.03 12.53
CA ALA A 54 3.93 -2.08 12.59
C ALA A 54 4.06 -1.36 11.24
N LYS A 55 4.26 -0.04 11.30
CA LYS A 55 4.41 0.82 10.11
C LYS A 55 5.86 1.20 9.82
N THR A 56 6.78 0.49 10.45
CA THR A 56 8.23 0.67 10.39
C THR A 56 8.86 -0.69 10.67
N LEU A 57 10.05 -0.91 10.13
CA LEU A 57 10.88 -2.07 10.38
C LEU A 57 12.30 -1.58 10.66
N PRO A 58 12.63 -1.23 11.92
CA PRO A 58 13.96 -0.76 12.29
C PRO A 58 15.07 -1.78 11.94
N ASN A 59 16.29 -1.32 11.69
CA ASN A 59 17.43 -2.20 11.34
C ASN A 59 17.68 -3.29 12.38
N ALA A 60 17.61 -2.94 13.67
CA ALA A 60 17.76 -3.92 14.75
C ALA A 60 16.67 -5.01 14.69
N ASP A 61 15.43 -4.61 14.39
CA ASP A 61 14.32 -5.57 14.24
C ASP A 61 14.47 -6.42 12.97
N MET A 62 14.90 -5.81 11.86
CA MET A 62 15.21 -6.54 10.62
C MET A 62 16.30 -7.59 10.86
N GLY A 63 17.42 -7.18 11.47
CA GLY A 63 18.53 -8.07 11.79
C GLY A 63 18.10 -9.21 12.71
N ALA A 64 17.38 -8.92 13.79
CA ALA A 64 16.87 -9.94 14.70
C ALA A 64 15.89 -10.92 14.02
N LEU A 65 15.04 -10.44 13.10
CA LEU A 65 14.12 -11.30 12.36
C LEU A 65 14.86 -12.20 11.37
N VAL A 66 15.79 -11.65 10.59
CA VAL A 66 16.58 -12.43 9.62
C VAL A 66 17.44 -13.46 10.34
N ASP A 67 18.09 -13.08 11.44
CA ASP A 67 18.88 -14.01 12.27
C ASP A 67 18.02 -15.11 12.90
N TYR A 68 16.83 -14.76 13.41
CA TYR A 68 15.90 -15.76 13.93
C TYR A 68 15.46 -16.73 12.82
N LEU A 69 15.06 -16.21 11.66
CA LEU A 69 14.55 -17.02 10.55
C LEU A 69 15.65 -17.89 9.90
N SER A 70 16.90 -17.44 9.87
CA SER A 70 18.02 -18.24 9.32
C SER A 70 18.44 -19.39 10.22
N LYS A 71 18.21 -19.29 11.53
CA LYS A 71 18.52 -20.33 12.52
C LYS A 71 17.45 -21.40 12.67
N HIS A 72 16.31 -21.25 11.99
CA HIS A 72 15.21 -22.21 12.05
C HIS A 72 15.01 -22.85 10.68
N GLU A 73 14.58 -24.11 10.69
CA GLU A 73 14.40 -24.93 9.48
C GLU A 73 12.94 -25.02 9.04
N GLY A 74 12.10 -24.05 9.42
CA GLY A 74 10.74 -23.98 8.91
C GLY A 74 10.76 -23.80 7.39
N ARG A 75 9.92 -24.56 6.67
CA ARG A 75 9.82 -24.55 5.20
C ARG A 75 9.85 -23.14 4.59
N TRP A 76 9.21 -22.17 5.25
CA TRP A 76 9.05 -20.80 4.75
C TRP A 76 10.02 -19.79 5.36
N ASP A 77 10.91 -20.19 6.26
CA ASP A 77 11.66 -19.26 7.11
C ASP A 77 12.69 -18.47 6.30
N ARG A 78 13.51 -19.17 5.50
CA ARG A 78 14.48 -18.54 4.58
C ARG A 78 13.78 -17.58 3.62
N LEU A 79 12.71 -18.04 2.97
CA LEU A 79 11.95 -17.23 2.01
C LEU A 79 11.32 -16.00 2.67
N THR A 80 10.84 -16.13 3.91
CA THR A 80 10.31 -15.01 4.71
C THR A 80 11.38 -13.95 4.96
N GLY A 81 12.61 -14.36 5.30
CA GLY A 81 13.74 -13.47 5.51
C GLY A 81 14.08 -12.68 4.23
N LEU A 82 14.20 -13.37 3.10
CA LEU A 82 14.42 -12.76 1.79
C LEU A 82 13.29 -11.79 1.41
N TRP A 83 12.03 -12.14 1.70
CA TRP A 83 10.88 -11.27 1.42
C TRP A 83 10.91 -9.97 2.23
N LEU A 84 11.37 -10.02 3.49
CA LEU A 84 11.55 -8.81 4.30
C LEU A 84 12.63 -7.90 3.71
N ILE A 85 13.76 -8.48 3.29
CA ILE A 85 14.89 -7.76 2.68
C ILE A 85 14.43 -7.10 1.36
N TRP A 86 13.96 -7.90 0.40
CA TRP A 86 13.56 -7.41 -0.91
C TRP A 86 12.34 -6.48 -0.82
N GLY A 87 11.39 -6.76 0.06
CA GLY A 87 10.25 -5.86 0.30
C GLY A 87 10.66 -4.50 0.88
N ALA A 88 11.76 -4.43 1.62
CA ALA A 88 12.29 -3.17 2.15
C ALA A 88 13.20 -2.43 1.16
N ILE A 89 13.79 -3.14 0.19
CA ILE A 89 14.60 -2.57 -0.89
C ILE A 89 13.72 -2.02 -2.01
N THR A 90 12.75 -2.80 -2.49
CA THR A 90 11.95 -2.45 -3.67
C THR A 90 10.64 -1.77 -3.34
N GLY A 91 10.16 -1.94 -2.10
CA GLY A 91 8.88 -1.40 -1.68
C GLY A 91 7.66 -2.08 -2.29
N LEU A 92 7.79 -3.20 -3.01
CA LEU A 92 6.65 -3.93 -3.59
C LEU A 92 5.65 -4.39 -2.51
N ARG A 93 4.35 -4.40 -2.84
CA ARG A 93 3.34 -5.04 -1.96
C ARG A 93 3.51 -6.55 -2.03
N PRO A 94 3.22 -7.29 -0.95
CA PRO A 94 3.28 -8.75 -0.98
C PRO A 94 2.58 -9.37 -2.20
N VAL A 95 1.35 -8.96 -2.48
CA VAL A 95 0.56 -9.47 -3.62
C VAL A 95 1.13 -9.11 -5.00
N GLU A 96 2.00 -8.11 -5.11
CA GLU A 96 2.61 -7.70 -6.40
C GLU A 96 3.78 -8.62 -6.79
N TRP A 97 4.36 -9.36 -5.84
CA TRP A 97 5.43 -10.33 -6.13
C TRP A 97 4.94 -11.55 -6.90
N ARG A 98 3.62 -11.83 -6.88
CA ARG A 98 3.02 -12.97 -7.56
C ARG A 98 3.34 -12.97 -9.06
N ASP A 99 3.15 -11.83 -9.70
CA ASP A 99 3.20 -11.69 -11.16
C ASP A 99 4.34 -10.75 -11.58
N VAL A 100 5.39 -10.62 -10.78
CA VAL A 100 6.54 -9.78 -11.14
C VAL A 100 7.35 -10.49 -12.22
N GLU A 101 7.71 -9.75 -13.26
CA GLU A 101 8.54 -10.26 -14.36
C GLU A 101 9.91 -9.57 -14.31
N PRO A 102 10.99 -10.30 -13.96
CA PRO A 102 12.33 -9.73 -13.93
C PRO A 102 13.03 -9.85 -15.30
N GLN A 103 13.77 -8.80 -15.67
CA GLN A 103 14.69 -8.78 -16.81
C GLN A 103 16.08 -8.42 -16.30
N ARG A 104 17.07 -9.28 -16.57
CA ARG A 104 18.45 -9.06 -16.13
C ARG A 104 19.24 -8.29 -17.17
N HIS A 105 19.95 -7.27 -16.71
CA HIS A 105 20.91 -6.48 -17.47
C HIS A 105 22.22 -6.40 -16.69
N GLU A 106 23.26 -5.85 -17.30
CA GLU A 106 24.55 -5.67 -16.64
C GLU A 106 24.43 -4.68 -15.46
N GLY A 107 24.70 -5.14 -14.23
CA GLY A 107 24.62 -4.32 -13.02
C GLY A 107 23.21 -3.99 -12.53
N GLU A 108 22.15 -4.52 -13.15
CA GLU A 108 20.78 -4.29 -12.70
C GLU A 108 19.78 -5.41 -13.04
N VAL A 109 18.69 -5.47 -12.27
CA VAL A 109 17.49 -6.24 -12.59
C VAL A 109 16.32 -5.28 -12.71
N ILE A 110 15.67 -5.28 -13.86
CA ILE A 110 14.48 -4.47 -14.14
C ILE A 110 13.25 -5.32 -13.83
N LEU A 111 12.39 -4.83 -12.94
CA LEU A 111 11.15 -5.51 -12.54
C LEU A 111 9.96 -4.84 -13.22
N SER A 112 9.24 -5.59 -14.05
CA SER A 112 7.90 -5.23 -14.53
C SER A 112 6.87 -5.68 -13.50
N VAL A 113 6.13 -4.74 -12.91
CA VAL A 113 5.26 -4.97 -11.75
C VAL A 113 3.82 -4.56 -12.03
N ARG A 114 2.90 -5.52 -11.94
CA ARG A 114 1.45 -5.27 -11.91
C ARG A 114 1.03 -4.69 -10.56
N ASN A 115 0.84 -3.36 -10.45
CA ASN A 115 0.24 -2.69 -9.27
C ASN A 115 -1.09 -3.33 -8.81
N ALA A 116 -1.17 -3.86 -7.59
CA ALA A 116 -2.36 -4.55 -7.08
C ALA A 116 -3.66 -3.71 -6.87
N LYS A 117 -3.77 -2.49 -7.41
CA LYS A 117 -4.91 -1.57 -7.32
C LYS A 117 -5.22 -0.86 -8.66
N HIS A 118 -4.95 -1.50 -9.78
CA HIS A 118 -5.15 -0.95 -11.13
C HIS A 118 -6.57 -0.50 -11.43
N ASP A 119 -7.55 -1.21 -10.86
CA ASP A 119 -8.99 -0.97 -10.98
C ASP A 119 -9.47 0.30 -10.26
N SER A 120 -8.77 0.67 -9.19
CA SER A 120 -9.06 1.88 -8.44
C SER A 120 -8.26 3.06 -9.00
N GLN A 121 -8.80 4.27 -8.96
CA GLN A 121 -8.11 5.53 -9.28
C GLN A 121 -6.85 5.83 -8.40
N ARG A 122 -6.29 4.82 -7.72
CA ARG A 122 -5.22 4.87 -6.72
C ARG A 122 -3.89 4.28 -7.20
N ALA A 123 -3.80 3.68 -8.39
CA ALA A 123 -2.54 3.27 -9.02
C ALA A 123 -2.09 4.23 -10.16
N ASN A 124 -0.79 4.35 -10.41
CA ASN A 124 -0.21 5.20 -11.46
C ASN A 124 -0.22 4.57 -12.87
N GLY A 125 -0.89 3.43 -13.03
CA GLY A 125 -0.98 2.69 -14.29
C GLY A 125 -1.20 1.19 -14.06
N PRO A 126 -1.42 0.40 -15.12
CA PRO A 126 -1.57 -1.07 -15.12
C PRO A 126 -0.25 -1.83 -14.89
N ILE A 127 0.90 -1.19 -15.09
CA ILE A 127 2.22 -1.74 -14.80
C ILE A 127 3.09 -0.57 -14.31
N ARG A 128 4.10 -0.88 -13.49
CA ARG A 128 5.22 0.00 -13.20
C ARG A 128 6.54 -0.76 -13.37
N THR A 129 7.59 -0.04 -13.70
CA THR A 129 8.94 -0.54 -13.87
C THR A 129 9.81 -0.07 -12.71
N VAL A 130 10.51 -1.01 -12.08
CA VAL A 130 11.44 -0.74 -10.97
C VAL A 130 12.82 -1.27 -11.35
N HIS A 131 13.78 -0.36 -11.51
CA HIS A 131 15.17 -0.71 -11.74
C HIS A 131 15.83 -1.01 -10.40
N VAL A 132 16.39 -2.20 -10.22
CA VAL A 132 17.10 -2.59 -9.02
C VAL A 132 18.59 -2.67 -9.33
N ARG A 133 19.39 -1.77 -8.77
CA ARG A 133 20.86 -1.74 -8.91
C ARG A 133 21.50 -2.24 -7.63
N HIS A 134 22.27 -3.32 -7.71
CA HIS A 134 22.97 -3.92 -6.57
C HIS A 134 24.17 -4.75 -7.05
N SER A 135 24.97 -5.27 -6.13
CA SER A 135 25.97 -6.30 -6.41
C SER A 135 25.36 -7.53 -7.11
N GLU A 136 26.14 -8.18 -7.97
CA GLU A 136 25.72 -9.36 -8.75
C GLU A 136 25.17 -10.49 -7.87
N ASP A 137 25.77 -10.76 -6.71
CA ASP A 137 25.28 -11.78 -5.77
C ASP A 137 23.89 -11.45 -5.23
N ALA A 138 23.62 -10.18 -4.95
CA ALA A 138 22.32 -9.76 -4.48
C ALA A 138 21.30 -9.80 -5.63
N LEU A 139 21.67 -9.41 -6.85
CA LEU A 139 20.79 -9.54 -8.01
C LEU A 139 20.46 -11.01 -8.31
N ALA A 140 21.42 -11.93 -8.17
CA ALA A 140 21.16 -13.37 -8.23
C ALA A 140 20.19 -13.81 -7.12
N SER A 141 20.40 -13.36 -5.89
CA SER A 141 19.49 -13.64 -4.77
C SER A 141 18.07 -13.11 -4.98
N LEU A 142 17.90 -11.96 -5.65
CA LEU A 142 16.59 -11.42 -6.04
C LEU A 142 15.88 -12.34 -7.03
N LEU A 143 16.60 -12.80 -8.06
CA LEU A 143 16.04 -13.68 -9.07
C LEU A 143 15.64 -15.04 -8.48
N ASP A 144 16.48 -15.62 -7.63
CA ASP A 144 16.17 -16.87 -6.92
C ASP A 144 14.96 -16.69 -6.00
N PHE A 145 14.88 -15.56 -5.28
CA PHE A 145 13.73 -15.23 -4.45
C PHE A 145 12.43 -15.16 -5.26
N ILE A 146 12.43 -14.46 -6.41
CA ILE A 146 11.25 -14.36 -7.29
C ILE A 146 10.86 -15.74 -7.79
N LYS A 147 11.83 -16.52 -8.27
CA LYS A 147 11.61 -17.88 -8.79
C LYS A 147 11.00 -18.79 -7.73
N GLU A 148 11.53 -18.80 -6.52
CA GLU A 148 11.04 -19.64 -5.41
C GLU A 148 9.64 -19.21 -4.96
N LEU A 149 9.38 -17.90 -4.88
CA LEU A 149 8.06 -17.36 -4.52
C LEU A 149 6.99 -17.74 -5.55
N GLN A 150 7.35 -17.84 -6.82
CA GLN A 150 6.46 -18.17 -7.94
C GLN A 150 6.42 -19.66 -8.28
N ALA A 151 7.24 -20.50 -7.63
CA ALA A 151 7.31 -21.93 -7.91
C ALA A 151 6.06 -22.70 -7.43
N GLU A 152 5.32 -22.14 -6.47
CA GLU A 152 4.15 -22.75 -5.85
C GLU A 152 2.94 -21.80 -5.89
N GLN A 153 1.78 -22.29 -5.44
CA GLN A 153 0.57 -21.47 -5.31
C GLN A 153 0.84 -20.29 -4.36
N PHE A 154 0.76 -19.07 -4.88
CA PHE A 154 1.14 -17.86 -4.15
C PHE A 154 0.42 -17.73 -2.80
N GLU A 155 -0.84 -18.12 -2.72
CA GLU A 155 -1.63 -18.10 -1.49
C GLU A 155 -1.01 -18.97 -0.38
N GLU A 156 -0.48 -20.15 -0.72
CA GLU A 156 0.21 -21.03 0.23
C GLU A 156 1.52 -20.41 0.70
N VAL A 157 2.34 -19.93 -0.26
CA VAL A 157 3.62 -19.28 0.04
C VAL A 157 3.42 -18.05 0.92
N TYR A 158 2.46 -17.20 0.59
CA TYR A 158 2.14 -16.00 1.33
C TYR A 158 1.65 -16.31 2.74
N GLU A 159 0.76 -17.28 2.92
CA GLU A 159 0.25 -17.67 4.22
C GLU A 159 1.35 -18.32 5.08
N GLY A 160 2.16 -19.19 4.47
CA GLY A 160 3.33 -19.81 5.09
C GLY A 160 4.31 -18.78 5.62
N CYS A 161 4.73 -17.83 4.78
CA CYS A 161 5.63 -16.75 5.17
C CYS A 161 5.00 -15.83 6.24
N ARG A 162 3.69 -15.55 6.15
CA ARG A 162 2.98 -14.75 7.14
C ARG A 162 2.97 -15.42 8.51
N LEU A 163 2.78 -16.74 8.57
CA LEU A 163 2.79 -17.52 9.80
C LEU A 163 4.19 -17.64 10.39
N ALA A 164 5.21 -17.90 9.57
CA ALA A 164 6.62 -17.89 9.98
C ALA A 164 7.01 -16.55 10.61
N LEU A 165 6.68 -15.43 9.95
CA LEU A 165 6.93 -14.09 10.47
C LEU A 165 6.16 -13.80 11.76
N ARG A 166 4.91 -14.24 11.86
CA ARG A 166 4.10 -14.08 13.08
C ARG A 166 4.72 -14.85 14.25
N ARG A 167 5.19 -16.08 14.01
CA ARG A 167 5.92 -16.88 15.01
C ARG A 167 7.17 -16.14 15.45
N ALA A 168 8.04 -15.77 14.51
CA ALA A 168 9.28 -15.05 14.80
C ALA A 168 9.06 -13.77 15.61
N THR A 169 8.09 -12.92 15.20
CA THR A 169 7.80 -11.67 15.90
C THR A 169 7.28 -11.89 17.32
N LYS A 170 6.45 -12.92 17.53
CA LYS A 170 5.92 -13.26 18.87
C LYS A 170 7.00 -13.84 19.78
N THR A 171 7.93 -14.63 19.23
CA THR A 171 9.05 -15.19 20.00
C THR A 171 10.03 -14.09 20.41
N LEU A 172 10.45 -13.24 19.47
CA LEU A 172 11.41 -12.16 19.73
C LEU A 172 10.83 -11.05 20.61
N TRP A 173 9.55 -10.70 20.41
CA TRP A 173 8.90 -9.58 21.09
C TRP A 173 7.48 -9.91 21.56
N PRO A 174 7.31 -10.78 22.57
CA PRO A 174 6.00 -11.27 23.02
C PRO A 174 5.06 -10.15 23.52
N ARG A 175 5.62 -9.07 24.07
CA ARG A 175 4.86 -7.92 24.61
C ARG A 175 4.58 -6.81 23.58
N ARG A 176 5.06 -6.94 22.34
CA ARG A 176 4.95 -5.88 21.34
C ARG A 176 3.53 -5.78 20.78
N LYS A 177 2.87 -4.63 21.01
CA LYS A 177 1.47 -4.38 20.58
C LYS A 177 1.30 -4.32 19.06
N LYS A 178 2.31 -3.86 18.32
CA LYS A 178 2.28 -3.76 16.86
C LYS A 178 3.23 -4.76 16.22
N GLN A 179 2.66 -5.74 15.54
CA GLN A 179 3.41 -6.86 14.98
C GLN A 179 4.00 -6.47 13.63
N ILE A 180 5.24 -6.92 13.39
CA ILE A 180 5.89 -6.79 12.09
C ILE A 180 5.18 -7.73 11.11
N THR A 181 4.98 -7.25 9.89
CA THR A 181 4.35 -8.00 8.79
C THR A 181 5.15 -7.77 7.51
N LEU A 182 4.88 -8.53 6.44
CA LEU A 182 5.48 -8.27 5.14
C LEU A 182 5.22 -6.83 4.64
N TYR A 183 4.07 -6.25 4.98
CA TYR A 183 3.76 -4.84 4.67
C TYR A 183 4.62 -3.84 5.48
N SER A 184 5.18 -4.24 6.62
CA SER A 184 6.08 -3.39 7.40
C SER A 184 7.38 -3.11 6.63
N ALA A 185 7.87 -4.07 5.83
CA ALA A 185 9.02 -3.88 4.94
C ALA A 185 8.73 -2.79 3.89
N ARG A 186 7.59 -2.86 3.21
CA ARG A 186 7.13 -1.79 2.29
C ARG A 186 6.98 -0.43 2.97
N HIS A 187 6.48 -0.41 4.20
CA HIS A 187 6.40 0.85 4.95
C HIS A 187 7.77 1.42 5.30
N GLN A 188 8.75 0.53 5.57
CA GLN A 188 10.13 0.92 5.79
C GLN A 188 10.79 1.48 4.53
N PHE A 189 10.59 0.85 3.37
CA PHE A 189 11.02 1.41 2.08
C PHE A 189 10.57 2.87 1.90
N ALA A 190 9.28 3.14 2.16
CA ALA A 190 8.75 4.51 2.06
C ALA A 190 9.38 5.48 3.06
N ALA A 191 9.81 5.00 4.24
CA ALA A 191 10.54 5.78 5.22
C ALA A 191 11.97 6.09 4.74
N ASP A 192 12.64 5.06 4.21
CA ASP A 192 14.00 5.13 3.68
C ASP A 192 14.08 6.12 2.51
N ALA A 193 13.17 6.00 1.53
CA ALA A 193 13.10 6.89 0.38
C ALA A 193 12.85 8.35 0.74
N LYS A 194 11.95 8.61 1.71
CA LYS A 194 11.74 9.97 2.23
C LYS A 194 12.96 10.53 2.95
N SER A 195 13.70 9.67 3.65
CA SER A 195 14.92 10.07 4.36
C SER A 195 16.06 10.38 3.40
N ALA A 196 16.18 9.59 2.33
CA ALA A 196 17.12 9.80 1.23
C ALA A 196 16.77 11.03 0.37
N GLY A 197 15.64 11.68 0.60
CA GLY A 197 15.27 12.93 -0.09
C GLY A 197 14.67 12.73 -1.47
N LEU A 198 14.24 11.53 -1.82
CA LEU A 198 13.56 11.28 -3.10
C LEU A 198 12.31 12.15 -3.22
N ALA A 199 12.07 12.66 -4.44
CA ALA A 199 10.90 13.45 -4.73
C ALA A 199 9.62 12.62 -4.51
N PRO A 200 8.52 13.23 -4.01
CA PRO A 200 7.28 12.51 -3.73
C PRO A 200 6.70 11.76 -4.94
N GLU A 201 6.90 12.29 -6.15
CA GLU A 201 6.51 11.70 -7.43
C GLU A 201 7.28 10.40 -7.71
N VAL A 202 8.59 10.40 -7.45
CA VAL A 202 9.46 9.21 -7.60
C VAL A 202 9.05 8.14 -6.59
N ILE A 203 8.84 8.52 -5.33
CA ILE A 203 8.35 7.60 -4.30
C ILE A 203 6.99 7.01 -4.71
N ALA A 204 6.08 7.85 -5.22
CA ALA A 204 4.78 7.40 -5.67
C ALA A 204 4.88 6.46 -6.88
N ALA A 205 5.79 6.71 -7.83
CA ALA A 205 6.05 5.84 -8.97
C ALA A 205 6.55 4.46 -8.50
N LEU A 206 7.61 4.41 -7.68
CA LEU A 206 8.17 3.17 -7.10
C LEU A 206 7.13 2.38 -6.30
N MET A 207 6.27 3.08 -5.57
CA MET A 207 5.23 2.45 -4.77
C MET A 207 3.95 2.12 -5.56
N GLY A 208 3.81 2.51 -6.82
CA GLY A 208 2.58 2.27 -7.57
C GLY A 208 1.36 3.04 -7.00
N HIS A 209 1.56 4.28 -6.57
CA HIS A 209 0.53 5.16 -6.04
C HIS A 209 0.10 6.21 -7.08
N ALA A 210 -1.21 6.40 -7.28
CA ALA A 210 -1.75 7.44 -8.18
C ALA A 210 -1.68 8.86 -7.61
N VAL A 211 -1.58 9.00 -6.28
CA VAL A 211 -1.62 10.30 -5.61
C VAL A 211 -0.61 10.35 -4.48
N ILE A 212 0.16 11.44 -4.45
CA ILE A 212 1.14 11.75 -3.41
C ILE A 212 0.48 11.88 -2.02
N LYS A 213 -0.78 12.34 -1.98
CA LYS A 213 -1.56 12.58 -0.74
C LYS A 213 -1.92 11.32 0.05
N THR A 214 -1.67 10.12 -0.47
CA THR A 214 -1.64 8.94 0.38
C THR A 214 -0.37 8.94 1.24
N HIS A 215 -0.43 9.73 2.33
CA HIS A 215 0.26 9.51 3.59
C HIS A 215 1.61 10.19 3.88
N GLN A 216 1.69 11.53 3.75
CA GLN A 216 2.71 12.29 4.50
C GLN A 216 2.59 12.08 6.04
N ALA A 217 1.38 11.84 6.56
CA ALA A 217 1.13 11.67 8.01
C ALA A 217 1.19 10.22 8.54
N HIS A 218 1.14 9.18 7.68
CA HIS A 218 0.99 7.79 8.15
C HIS A 218 2.14 6.83 7.79
N TYR A 219 3.13 7.26 7.00
CA TYR A 219 4.25 6.43 6.55
C TYR A 219 5.56 7.06 7.01
N GLY A 220 6.35 6.29 7.76
CA GLY A 220 7.78 6.48 8.01
C GLY A 220 8.27 7.93 8.15
N LYS A 221 8.43 8.41 9.38
CA LYS A 221 9.05 9.72 9.63
C LYS A 221 10.50 9.69 9.13
N ARG A 222 10.99 10.80 8.54
CA ARG A 222 12.35 10.99 8.00
C ARG A 222 13.47 10.44 8.91
N ARG A 223 13.29 10.60 10.23
CA ARG A 223 14.14 10.10 11.32
C ARG A 223 14.26 8.56 11.46
N SER A 224 13.57 7.77 10.64
CA SER A 224 13.60 6.30 10.68
C SER A 224 14.17 5.67 9.41
N GLY A 225 14.68 6.47 8.46
CA GLY A 225 15.15 5.98 7.18
C GLY A 225 16.67 5.80 7.09
N ARG A 226 17.11 4.81 6.32
CA ARG A 226 18.52 4.41 6.13
C ARG A 226 19.34 5.32 5.21
N GLY A 227 18.72 6.28 4.52
CA GLY A 227 19.43 7.26 3.67
C GLY A 227 19.93 6.76 2.32
N HIS A 228 19.74 5.48 1.98
CA HIS A 228 20.08 4.89 0.68
C HIS A 228 18.89 4.10 0.10
N VAL A 229 18.66 4.24 -1.20
CA VAL A 229 17.63 3.51 -1.96
C VAL A 229 18.32 2.88 -3.16
N ALA A 230 18.27 1.56 -3.27
CA ALA A 230 18.91 0.80 -4.35
C ALA A 230 18.01 0.61 -5.59
N VAL A 231 16.99 1.46 -5.72
CA VAL A 231 16.00 1.36 -6.79
C VAL A 231 15.71 2.70 -7.44
N GLU A 232 15.46 2.66 -8.74
CA GLU A 232 15.10 3.80 -9.57
C GLU A 232 13.76 3.54 -10.26
N ALA A 233 12.97 4.61 -10.42
CA ALA A 233 11.71 4.55 -11.15
C ALA A 233 11.93 4.88 -12.61
N GLU A 234 11.21 4.21 -13.49
CA GLU A 234 11.17 4.55 -14.91
C GLU A 234 10.60 5.96 -15.12
N ALA A 235 11.17 6.71 -16.06
CA ALA A 235 10.81 8.10 -16.32
C ALA A 235 9.34 8.24 -16.73
N ALA A 236 8.85 7.30 -17.55
CA ALA A 236 7.46 7.23 -17.96
C ALA A 236 6.49 7.06 -16.77
N ASP A 237 6.90 6.32 -15.74
CA ASP A 237 6.07 6.07 -14.56
C ASP A 237 5.96 7.31 -13.67
N ILE A 238 7.05 8.07 -13.56
CA ILE A 238 7.08 9.37 -12.87
C ILE A 238 6.18 10.36 -13.62
N ALA A 239 6.28 10.43 -14.95
CA ALA A 239 5.45 11.31 -15.77
C ALA A 239 3.95 11.02 -15.57
N ARG A 240 3.54 9.74 -15.56
CA ARG A 240 2.15 9.35 -15.27
C ARG A 240 1.67 9.80 -13.89
N VAL A 241 2.53 9.81 -12.88
CA VAL A 241 2.19 10.32 -11.54
C VAL A 241 1.98 11.83 -11.57
N ILE A 242 2.85 12.57 -12.25
CA ILE A 242 2.77 14.03 -12.40
C ILE A 242 1.48 14.42 -13.12
N GLU A 243 1.17 13.75 -14.23
CA GLU A 243 -0.03 14.01 -15.02
C GLU A 243 -1.31 13.77 -14.19
N ARG A 244 -1.41 12.63 -13.49
CA ARG A 244 -2.56 12.32 -12.63
C ARG A 244 -2.71 13.32 -11.47
N ARG A 245 -1.60 13.84 -10.95
CA ARG A 245 -1.61 14.90 -9.92
C ARG A 245 -2.21 16.19 -10.48
N ALA A 246 -1.82 16.58 -11.69
CA ALA A 246 -2.34 17.77 -12.37
C ALA A 246 -3.85 17.64 -12.62
N GLN A 247 -4.29 16.53 -13.23
CA GLN A 247 -5.70 16.23 -13.50
C GLN A 247 -6.55 16.30 -12.22
N LYS A 248 -6.09 15.70 -11.12
CA LYS A 248 -6.82 15.74 -9.84
C LYS A 248 -6.90 17.13 -9.23
N SER A 249 -5.88 17.97 -9.47
CA SER A 249 -5.87 19.35 -8.97
C SER A 249 -6.87 20.22 -9.71
N LEU A 250 -7.00 20.03 -11.04
CA LEU A 250 -8.01 20.67 -11.88
C LEU A 250 -9.43 20.29 -11.44
N VAL A 251 -9.73 19.00 -11.30
CA VAL A 251 -11.05 18.53 -10.84
C VAL A 251 -11.43 19.11 -9.46
N MET A 252 -10.46 19.21 -8.54
CA MET A 252 -10.72 19.83 -7.22
C MET A 252 -10.96 21.34 -7.29
N GLN A 253 -10.41 22.05 -8.27
CA GLN A 253 -10.67 23.46 -8.50
C GLN A 253 -12.07 23.66 -9.08
N ASP A 254 -12.47 22.86 -10.07
CA ASP A 254 -13.81 22.92 -10.68
C ASP A 254 -14.92 22.60 -9.66
N THR A 255 -14.69 21.59 -8.80
CA THR A 255 -15.65 21.23 -7.75
C THR A 255 -15.82 22.35 -6.70
N LYS A 256 -14.76 23.11 -6.42
CA LYS A 256 -14.81 24.27 -5.51
C LYS A 256 -15.45 25.50 -6.14
N ALA A 257 -15.23 25.72 -7.44
CA ALA A 257 -15.85 26.81 -8.18
C ALA A 257 -17.37 26.60 -8.29
N SER A 258 -17.81 25.36 -8.52
CA SER A 258 -19.24 25.00 -8.57
C SER A 258 -19.95 25.00 -7.21
N SER A 259 -19.22 25.03 -6.09
CA SER A 259 -19.80 24.92 -4.73
C SER A 259 -19.86 26.25 -3.96
N ASN A 260 -19.72 27.41 -4.63
CA ASN A 260 -19.76 28.72 -3.98
C ASN A 260 -21.02 29.54 -4.37
N PRO A 261 -22.16 29.40 -3.65
CA PRO A 261 -23.33 30.23 -3.86
C PRO A 261 -23.29 31.44 -2.91
N ASN A 262 -22.67 32.54 -3.34
CA ASN A 262 -22.80 33.92 -2.80
C ASN A 262 -21.74 34.78 -3.50
N ARG A 263 -21.99 35.88 -4.23
CA ARG A 263 -22.95 37.02 -4.17
C ARG A 263 -22.70 37.88 -5.46
N PRO A 264 -23.37 39.01 -5.71
CA PRO A 264 -24.80 39.35 -5.62
C PRO A 264 -25.30 40.00 -6.94
N ASP A 265 -26.52 39.70 -7.39
CA ASP A 265 -27.15 40.54 -8.42
C ASP A 265 -27.72 41.79 -7.74
N GLY A 266 -27.02 42.90 -7.93
CA GLY A 266 -27.48 44.23 -7.54
C GLY A 266 -28.67 44.63 -8.42
N PHE A 267 -29.82 44.81 -7.79
CA PHE A 267 -30.93 45.54 -8.39
C PHE A 267 -30.69 47.04 -8.22
N GLY A 268 -30.48 47.72 -9.34
CA GLY A 268 -30.58 49.16 -9.46
C GLY A 268 -31.97 49.56 -9.97
N PHE A 269 -32.48 50.62 -9.33
CA PHE A 269 -33.68 51.42 -9.58
C PHE A 269 -35.03 50.83 -9.15
#